data_AF-A0A7C7E858-F1
#
_entry.id   AF-A0A7C7E858-F1
#
_cell.length_a   1.000
_cell.length_b   1.000
_cell.length_c   1.000
_cell.angle_alpha   90.00
_cell.angle_beta   90.00
_cell.angle_gamma   90.00
#
_symmetry.space_group_name_H-M   'P 1'
#
loop_
_entity.id
_entity.type
_entity.pdbx_description
1 polymer ?
#
loop_
_entity_poly.entity_id
_entity_poly.type
_entity_poly.pdbx_seq_one_letter_code
_entity_poly.pdbx_strand_id
1 'polypeptide(L)' 'LNDLEIRVESDLRSEKVGYKIREAQLKKVPYMLIVGDKEVEDSNVSVRDRKDGDIGTMKLESFVERIMDEIKNKVNR' A
#
# COMPACT_ATOMS: atom_id res chain seq x y z
N LEU A 1 -1.66 11.09 2.61
CA LEU A 1 -2.52 10.32 1.67
C LEU A 1 -3.94 10.86 1.62
N ASN A 2 -4.64 11.05 2.76
CA ASN A 2 -5.99 11.64 2.76
C ASN A 2 -6.05 13.06 2.17
N ASP A 3 -5.03 13.90 2.42
CA ASP A 3 -4.95 15.25 1.83
C ASP A 3 -4.71 15.27 0.31
N LEU A 4 -4.40 14.11 -0.28
CA LEU A 4 -4.19 13.94 -1.72
C LEU A 4 -5.43 13.32 -2.41
N GLU A 5 -6.58 13.31 -1.74
CA GLU A 5 -7.82 12.65 -2.19
C GLU A 5 -7.67 11.13 -2.45
N ILE A 6 -6.64 10.51 -1.87
CA ILE A 6 -6.41 9.06 -1.94
C ILE A 6 -7.16 8.39 -0.80
N ARG A 7 -8.07 7.46 -1.13
CA ARG A 7 -8.74 6.62 -0.12
C ARG A 7 -7.74 5.65 0.50
N VAL A 8 -7.51 5.80 1.80
CA VAL A 8 -6.64 4.93 2.60
C VAL A 8 -7.32 4.52 3.90
N GLU A 9 -7.07 3.30 4.35
CA GLU A 9 -7.51 2.76 5.64
C GLU A 9 -6.31 2.07 6.31
N SER A 10 -6.10 2.33 7.60
CA SER A 10 -5.02 1.72 8.37
C SER A 10 -5.57 0.56 9.22
N ASP A 11 -5.12 -0.66 8.94
CA ASP A 11 -5.47 -1.84 9.74
C ASP A 11 -4.48 -2.03 10.90
N LEU A 12 -4.81 -1.46 12.06
CA LEU A 12 -3.99 -1.50 13.28
C LEU A 12 -4.31 -2.68 14.22
N ARG A 13 -5.14 -3.64 13.80
CA ARG A 13 -5.51 -4.79 14.65
C ARG A 13 -4.28 -5.63 15.01
N SER A 14 -4.23 -6.21 16.19
CA SER A 14 -3.12 -7.10 16.61
C SER A 14 -3.29 -8.52 16.03
N GLU A 15 -3.42 -8.60 14.70
CA GLU A 15 -3.62 -9.83 13.93
C GLU A 15 -2.38 -10.19 13.11
N LYS A 16 -2.27 -11.45 12.70
CA LYS A 16 -1.18 -11.91 11.83
C LYS A 16 -1.18 -11.12 10.52
N VAL A 17 -0.03 -10.62 10.09
CA VAL A 17 0.12 -9.85 8.84
C VAL A 17 -0.46 -10.62 7.63
N GLY A 18 -0.19 -11.92 7.53
CA GLY A 18 -0.75 -12.76 6.46
C GLY A 18 -2.29 -12.84 6.45
N TYR A 19 -2.93 -12.74 7.63
CA TYR A 19 -4.40 -12.67 7.72
C TYR A 19 -4.92 -11.34 7.17
N LYS A 20 -4.30 -10.22 7.57
CA LYS A 20 -4.64 -8.88 7.05
C LYS A 20 -4.47 -8.77 5.54
N ILE A 21 -3.36 -9.30 5.01
CA ILE A 21 -3.11 -9.35 3.56
C ILE A 21 -4.23 -10.10 2.85
N ARG A 22 -4.61 -11.28 3.37
CA ARG A 22 -5.69 -12.08 2.78
C ARG A 22 -7.03 -11.33 2.81
N GLU A 23 -7.37 -10.67 3.91
CA GLU A 23 -8.59 -9.86 3.99
C GLU A 23 -8.58 -8.69 3.01
N ALA A 24 -7.46 -7.97 2.89
CA ALA A 24 -7.32 -6.86 1.95
C ALA A 24 -7.44 -7.34 0.48
N GLN A 25 -6.87 -8.50 0.16
CA GLN A 25 -7.04 -9.14 -1.16
C GLN A 25 -8.51 -9.52 -1.44
N LEU A 26 -9.22 -10.06 -0.44
CA LEU A 26 -10.65 -10.38 -0.55
C LEU A 26 -11.50 -9.13 -0.76
N LYS A 27 -11.16 -8.03 -0.08
CA LYS A 27 -11.75 -6.69 -0.28
C LYS A 27 -11.35 -6.03 -1.59
N LYS A 28 -10.52 -6.70 -2.42
CA LYS A 28 -10.09 -6.22 -3.74
C LYS A 28 -9.32 -4.89 -3.66
N VAL A 29 -8.64 -4.63 -2.54
CA VAL A 29 -7.83 -3.43 -2.35
C VAL A 29 -6.70 -3.44 -3.40
N PRO A 30 -6.52 -2.35 -4.19
CA PRO A 30 -5.55 -2.32 -5.28
C PRO A 30 -4.11 -2.36 -4.78
N TYR A 31 -3.83 -1.65 -3.69
CA TYR A 31 -2.50 -1.54 -3.09
C TYR A 31 -2.55 -1.76 -1.59
N MET A 32 -1.62 -2.57 -1.08
CA MET A 32 -1.39 -2.76 0.35
C MET A 32 -0.03 -2.19 0.72
N LEU A 33 -0.01 -1.35 1.76
CA LEU A 33 1.21 -0.83 2.35
C LEU A 33 1.46 -1.56 3.66
N ILE A 34 2.60 -2.24 3.74
CA ILE A 34 3.04 -2.95 4.93
C ILE A 34 4.19 -2.15 5.52
N VAL A 35 4.02 -1.73 6.77
CA VAL A 35 4.98 -0.92 7.52
C VAL A 35 5.32 -1.68 8.79
N GLY A 36 6.56 -2.15 8.88
CA GLY A 36 7.13 -2.71 10.10
C GLY A 36 8.15 -1.75 10.71
N ASP A 37 8.77 -2.17 11.81
CA ASP A 37 9.73 -1.33 12.55
C ASP A 37 10.93 -0.91 11.68
N LYS A 38 11.41 -1.83 10.84
CA LYS A 38 12.51 -1.57 9.91
C LYS A 38 12.14 -0.53 8.84
N GLU A 39 10.92 -0.63 8.32
CA GLU A 39 10.40 0.31 7.33
C GLU A 39 10.22 1.72 7.91
N VAL A 40 9.83 1.83 9.19
CA VAL A 40 9.74 3.12 9.89
C VAL A 40 11.12 3.77 10.03
N GLU A 41 12.14 3.01 10.44
CA GLU A 41 13.51 3.52 10.57
C GLU A 41 14.05 4.06 9.23
N ASP A 42 13.81 3.32 8.14
CA ASP A 42 14.32 3.68 6.82
C ASP A 42 13.38 4.62 6.01
N SER A 43 12.26 5.08 6.59
CA SER A 43 11.20 5.84 5.89
C SER A 43 10.71 5.16 4.60
N ASN A 44 10.68 3.84 4.65
CA ASN A 44 10.32 2.96 3.56
C ASN A 44 8.93 2.35 3.80
N VAL A 45 8.37 1.73 2.78
CA VAL A 45 7.13 0.96 2.84
C VAL A 45 7.26 -0.25 1.93
N SER A 46 6.82 -1.42 2.41
CA SER A 46 6.67 -2.60 1.55
C SER A 46 5.33 -2.48 0.82
N VAL A 47 5.39 -2.45 -0.51
CA VAL A 47 4.23 -2.23 -1.37
C VAL A 47 3.84 -3.55 -2.02
N ARG A 48 2.56 -3.90 -1.91
CA ARG A 48 2.00 -5.08 -2.53
C ARG A 48 0.85 -4.68 -3.46
N ASP A 49 0.99 -5.00 -4.73
CA ASP A 49 -0.05 -4.86 -5.76
C ASP A 49 -1.00 -6.06 -5.69
N ARG A 50 -2.27 -5.82 -6.02
CA ARG A 50 -3.26 -6.88 -6.08
C ARG A 50 -3.05 -7.88 -7.22
N LYS A 51 -2.58 -7.43 -8.38
CA LYS A 51 -2.31 -8.25 -9.59
C LYS A 51 -0.89 -8.77 -9.63
N ASP A 52 0.08 -7.88 -9.47
CA ASP A 52 1.50 -8.18 -9.63
C ASP A 52 2.10 -8.80 -8.35
N GLY A 53 1.37 -8.74 -7.24
CA GLY A 53 1.79 -9.32 -5.97
C GLY A 53 2.80 -8.44 -5.25
N ASP A 54 3.93 -9.00 -4.83
CA ASP A 54 4.94 -8.25 -4.09
C ASP A 54 5.76 -7.35 -5.02
N ILE A 55 5.67 -6.04 -4.83
CA ILE A 55 6.48 -5.05 -5.58
C ILE A 55 7.80 -4.77 -4.84
N GLY A 56 7.93 -5.23 -3.59
CA GLY A 56 9.07 -4.97 -2.73
C GLY A 56 8.96 -3.66 -1.96
N THR A 57 10.09 -3.23 -1.42
CA THR A 57 10.19 -2.07 -0.54
C THR A 57 10.63 -0.83 -1.31
N MET A 58 9.96 0.29 -1.09
CA MET A 58 10.33 1.59 -1.67
C MET A 58 10.08 2.71 -0.67
N LYS A 59 10.62 3.90 -0.93
CA LYS A 59 10.32 5.08 -0.13
C LYS A 59 8.85 5.43 -0.21
N LEU A 60 8.29 5.89 0.91
CA LEU A 60 6.89 6.34 0.96
C LEU A 60 6.61 7.43 -0.09
N GLU A 61 7.53 8.37 -0.25
CA GLU A 61 7.45 9.47 -1.22
C GLU A 61 7.32 8.95 -2.66
N SER A 62 8.18 8.00 -3.03
CA SER A 62 8.15 7.37 -4.37
C SER A 62 6.84 6.61 -4.62
N PHE A 63 6.29 5.96 -3.59
CA PHE A 63 4.98 5.32 -3.71
C PHE A 63 3.86 6.34 -3.93
N VAL A 64 3.88 7.47 -3.22
CA VAL A 64 2.89 8.54 -3.38
C VAL A 64 2.92 9.10 -4.80
N GLU A 65 4.10 9.41 -5.34
CA GLU A 65 4.25 9.89 -6.72
C GLU A 65 3.66 8.90 -7.73
N ARG A 66 3.95 7.61 -7.56
CA ARG A 66 3.43 6.55 -8.43
C ARG A 66 1.90 6.46 -8.40
N ILE A 67 1.30 6.46 -7.21
CA ILE A 67 -0.17 6.41 -7.06
C ILE A 67 -0.81 7.65 -7.68
N MET A 68 -0.24 8.82 -7.44
CA MET A 68 -0.75 10.08 -7.98
C MET A 68 -0.74 10.08 -9.52
N ASP A 69 0.33 9.58 -10.13
CA ASP A 69 0.40 9.44 -11.58
C ASP A 69 -0.63 8.45 -12.12
N GLU A 70 -0.82 7.29 -11.45
CA GLU A 70 -1.84 6.31 -11.84
C GLU A 70 -3.26 6.86 -11.73
N ILE A 71 -3.57 7.61 -10.66
CA ILE A 71 -4.86 8.28 -10.47
C ILE A 71 -5.09 9.32 -11.56
N LYS A 72 -4.09 10.16 -11.83
CA LYS A 72 -4.15 11.24 -12.85
C LYS A 72 -4.39 10.67 -14.25
N ASN A 73 -3.71 9.56 -14.57
CA ASN A 73 -3.81 8.89 -15.86
C ASN A 73 -5.03 7.95 -15.96
N LYS A 74 -5.87 7.87 -14.91
CA LYS A 74 -7.06 7.00 -14.83
C LYS A 74 -6.76 5.57 -15.29
N VAL A 75 -5.62 5.03 -14.87
CA VAL A 75 -5.19 3.70 -15.29
C VAL A 75 -6.14 2.68 -14.66
N ASN A 76 -7.06 2.13 -15.46
CA ASN A 76 -7.90 1.02 -15.02
C ASN A 76 -7.05 -0.26 -15.05
N ARG A 77 -6.54 -0.66 -13.88
CA ARG A 77 -5.95 -1.99 -13.68
C ARG A 77 -7.00 -2.94 -13.12
#